data_AF-W2T0H5-F1
#
_entry.id   AF-W2T0H5-F1
#
_cell.length_a   1.000
_cell.length_b   1.000
_cell.length_c   1.000
_cell.angle_alpha   90.00
_cell.angle_beta   90.00
_cell.angle_gamma   90.00
#
_symmetry.space_group_name_H-M   'P 1'
#
loop_
_entity.id
_entity.type
_entity.pdbx_description
1 polymer ?
#
loop_
_entity_poly.entity_id
_entity_poly.type
_entity_poly.pdbx_seq_one_letter_code
_entity_poly.pdbx_strand_id
1 'polypeptide(L)'
;MFLRYQRSSEDCKRLADDLNQVMRREEGLFDNAKRDTVLLIIDRSEDPVTPLLNQWTYEAMVHELITINNNRVAVDNQSMVLSELHDEFYAKNVSSNFGEIGQNIKLLMNEFQQKSQIHKNLESIADMKNFVEEYPQFKKISGTVSKHVTLMGELSKIVANQNLLEISEHTDAANVVRALLRYAGSARRKSDLFGEGSTMEMTKRFIKGLKGVENIYTQHEPYIKTIMENVTRGKLSEQQYPYVAGDVTK
;
A
#
# COMPACT_ATOMS: atom_id res chain seq x y z
N MET A 1 -21.62 17.21 4.42
CA MET A 1 -20.62 16.16 4.72
C MET A 1 -21.35 15.11 5.52
N PHE A 2 -21.24 13.84 5.14
CA PHE A 2 -21.88 12.73 5.82
C PHE A 2 -20.86 11.98 6.67
N LEU A 3 -21.21 11.73 7.94
CA LEU A 3 -20.35 10.96 8.85
C LEU A 3 -20.88 9.55 9.02
N ARG A 4 -20.08 8.56 8.61
CA ARG A 4 -20.39 7.13 8.70
C ARG A 4 -19.33 6.42 9.53
N TYR A 5 -19.71 5.32 10.17
CA TYR A 5 -18.79 4.53 11.00
C TYR A 5 -19.06 3.04 10.85
N GLN A 6 -18.04 2.22 11.06
CA GLN A 6 -18.17 0.76 11.13
C GLN A 6 -19.01 0.36 12.36
N ARG A 7 -20.19 -0.22 12.14
CA ARG A 7 -21.12 -0.61 13.21
C ARG A 7 -20.54 -1.65 14.18
N SER A 8 -19.68 -2.54 13.69
CA SER A 8 -19.10 -3.62 14.50
C SER A 8 -18.07 -3.13 15.53
N SER A 9 -17.59 -1.87 15.44
CA SER A 9 -16.64 -1.29 16.38
C SER A 9 -17.30 -0.19 17.24
N GLU A 10 -17.37 -0.43 18.55
CA GLU A 10 -17.87 0.57 19.52
C GLU A 10 -16.95 1.78 19.60
N ASP A 11 -15.64 1.59 19.42
CA ASP A 11 -14.68 2.70 19.40
C ASP A 11 -14.87 3.59 18.17
N CYS A 12 -15.15 3.00 17.00
CA CYS A 12 -15.53 3.76 15.81
C CYS A 12 -16.80 4.58 16.05
N LYS A 13 -17.81 3.99 16.69
CA LYS A 13 -19.06 4.69 17.03
C LYS A 13 -18.80 5.86 17.96
N ARG A 14 -18.07 5.63 19.06
CA ARG A 14 -17.74 6.67 20.04
C ARG A 14 -16.97 7.82 19.39
N LEU A 15 -15.94 7.51 18.58
CA LEU A 15 -15.18 8.52 17.85
C LEU A 15 -16.07 9.31 16.88
N ALA A 16 -17.02 8.63 16.22
CA ALA A 16 -17.96 9.27 15.31
C ALA A 16 -18.93 10.21 16.05
N ASP A 17 -19.45 9.80 17.20
CA ASP A 17 -20.32 10.62 18.05
C ASP A 17 -19.56 11.86 18.57
N ASP A 18 -18.33 11.68 19.07
CA ASP A 18 -17.48 12.77 19.56
C ASP A 18 -17.12 13.76 18.43
N LEU A 19 -16.77 13.26 17.24
CA LEU A 19 -16.49 14.09 16.08
C LEU A 19 -17.72 14.87 15.61
N ASN A 20 -18.89 14.25 15.62
CA ASN A 20 -20.15 14.91 15.27
C ASN A 20 -20.47 16.07 16.24
N GLN A 21 -20.18 15.91 17.54
CA GLN A 21 -20.33 16.99 18.51
C GLN A 21 -19.40 18.17 18.22
N VAL A 22 -18.13 17.89 17.89
CA VAL A 22 -17.16 18.93 17.51
C VAL A 22 -17.60 19.65 16.23
N MET A 23 -18.02 18.91 15.21
CA MET A 23 -18.46 19.49 13.94
C MET A 23 -19.68 20.39 14.12
N ARG A 24 -20.63 20.04 14.98
CA ARG A 24 -21.78 20.90 15.31
C ARG A 24 -21.39 22.15 16.08
N ARG A 25 -20.48 22.00 17.05
CA ARG A 25 -20.00 23.12 17.85
C ARG A 25 -19.29 24.15 16.99
N GLU A 26 -18.52 23.68 16.02
CA GLU A 26 -17.71 24.50 15.11
C GLU A 26 -18.32 24.57 13.70
N GLU A 27 -19.66 24.59 13.58
CA GLU A 27 -20.38 24.48 12.29
C GLU A 27 -19.89 25.49 11.24
N GLY A 28 -19.59 26.72 11.66
CA GLY A 28 -19.09 27.77 10.76
C GLY A 28 -17.74 27.47 10.09
N LEU A 29 -16.92 26.56 10.64
CA LEU A 29 -15.71 26.08 9.96
C LEU A 29 -16.03 25.17 8.76
N PHE A 30 -17.24 24.62 8.71
CA PHE A 30 -17.69 23.66 7.70
C PHE A 30 -18.70 24.25 6.71
N ASP A 31 -18.99 25.56 6.75
CA ASP A 31 -19.94 26.23 5.85
C ASP A 31 -19.63 26.01 4.35
N ASN A 32 -18.34 25.93 4.02
CA ASN A 32 -17.86 25.70 2.65
C ASN A 32 -17.55 24.22 2.34
N ALA A 33 -17.85 23.30 3.26
CA ALA A 33 -17.60 21.89 3.04
C ALA A 33 -18.52 21.35 1.95
N LYS A 34 -17.96 20.55 1.03
CA LYS A 34 -18.77 19.94 -0.03
C LYS A 34 -19.78 18.97 0.59
N ARG A 35 -21.05 19.10 0.18
CA ARG A 35 -22.16 18.36 0.78
C ARG A 35 -22.10 16.85 0.52
N ASP A 36 -21.50 16.45 -0.59
CA ASP A 36 -21.27 15.06 -1.02
C ASP A 36 -20.05 14.39 -0.38
N THR A 37 -19.29 15.09 0.45
CA THR A 37 -18.13 14.51 1.15
C THR A 37 -18.58 13.49 2.19
N VAL A 38 -18.00 12.29 2.16
CA VAL A 38 -18.23 11.24 3.15
C VAL A 38 -16.97 11.07 3.99
N LEU A 39 -17.11 11.15 5.31
CA LEU A 39 -16.08 10.70 6.25
C LEU A 39 -16.51 9.34 6.82
N LEU A 40 -15.65 8.35 6.64
CA LEU A 40 -15.88 6.99 7.08
C LEU A 40 -14.85 6.60 8.14
N ILE A 41 -15.33 6.28 9.35
CA ILE A 41 -14.49 5.80 10.45
C ILE A 41 -14.53 4.28 10.46
N ILE A 42 -13.36 3.65 10.36
CA ILE A 42 -13.18 2.19 10.35
C ILE A 42 -12.10 1.78 11.35
N ASP A 43 -12.19 0.55 11.79
CA ASP A 43 -11.22 -0.13 12.64
C ASP A 43 -10.34 -1.04 11.78
N ARG A 44 -9.03 -1.08 12.07
CA ARG A 44 -8.09 -1.98 11.40
C ARG A 44 -8.50 -3.45 11.56
N SER A 45 -9.28 -3.78 12.58
CA SER A 45 -9.78 -5.14 12.84
C SER A 45 -10.64 -5.74 11.71
N GLU A 46 -11.21 -4.94 10.81
CA GLU A 46 -11.95 -5.44 9.63
C GLU A 46 -11.02 -6.07 8.58
N ASP A 47 -9.75 -5.68 8.58
CA ASP A 47 -8.74 -6.24 7.68
C ASP A 47 -7.38 -6.34 8.40
N PRO A 48 -7.22 -7.31 9.30
CA PRO A 48 -5.96 -7.51 9.98
C PRO A 48 -4.95 -8.28 9.12
N VAL A 49 -5.34 -8.76 7.94
CA VAL A 49 -4.49 -9.54 7.02
C VAL A 49 -3.58 -8.62 6.21
N THR A 50 -4.14 -7.60 5.54
CA THR A 50 -3.38 -6.68 4.70
C THR A 50 -2.07 -6.17 5.31
N PRO A 51 -2.02 -5.68 6.57
CA PRO A 51 -0.78 -5.17 7.15
C PRO A 51 0.26 -6.25 7.49
N LEU A 52 -0.09 -7.54 7.38
CA LEU A 52 0.81 -8.67 7.68
C LEU A 52 1.39 -9.31 6.41
N LEU A 53 0.88 -8.97 5.24
CA LEU A 53 1.36 -9.52 3.98
C LEU A 53 2.56 -8.72 3.49
N ASN A 54 3.58 -9.42 2.98
CA ASN A 54 4.66 -8.78 2.25
C ASN A 54 4.09 -7.98 1.08
N GLN A 55 4.44 -6.71 1.01
CA GLN A 55 4.05 -5.84 -0.09
C GLN A 55 5.05 -5.96 -1.23
N TRP A 56 4.56 -5.87 -2.47
CA TRP A 56 5.39 -6.03 -3.68
C TRP A 56 5.34 -4.82 -4.62
N THR A 57 4.77 -3.71 -4.17
CA THR A 57 4.85 -2.40 -4.85
C THR A 57 6.04 -1.60 -4.33
N TYR A 58 6.62 -0.75 -5.18
CA TYR A 58 7.93 -0.18 -4.92
C TYR A 58 8.03 0.59 -3.58
N GLU A 59 7.14 1.56 -3.35
CA GLU A 59 7.15 2.32 -2.09
C GLU A 59 6.88 1.43 -0.88
N ALA A 60 5.90 0.53 -0.98
CA ALA A 60 5.53 -0.33 0.12
C ALA A 60 6.69 -1.28 0.49
N MET A 61 7.39 -1.85 -0.49
CA MET A 61 8.60 -2.65 -0.26
C MET A 61 9.71 -1.84 0.41
N VAL A 62 9.97 -0.62 -0.07
CA VAL A 62 11.00 0.24 0.53
C VAL A 62 10.63 0.57 1.98
N HIS A 63 9.36 0.88 2.26
CA HIS A 63 8.89 1.16 3.61
C HIS A 63 8.96 -0.08 4.51
N GLU A 64 8.55 -1.24 4.02
CA GLU A 64 8.50 -2.48 4.79
C GLU A 64 9.90 -3.02 5.10
N LEU A 65 10.79 -3.08 4.11
CA LEU A 65 12.08 -3.76 4.23
C LEU A 65 13.23 -2.83 4.66
N ILE A 66 13.16 -1.54 4.34
CA ILE A 66 14.24 -0.57 4.61
C ILE A 66 13.78 0.52 5.59
N THR A 67 12.48 0.73 5.73
CA THR A 67 11.86 1.83 6.51
C THR A 67 12.01 3.20 5.86
N ILE A 68 10.87 3.80 5.51
CA ILE A 68 10.80 5.24 5.18
C ILE A 68 10.39 5.98 6.44
N ASN A 69 11.21 6.94 6.88
CA ASN A 69 10.91 7.83 7.99
C ASN A 69 11.04 9.28 7.55
N ASN A 70 9.97 10.07 7.66
CA ASN A 70 9.92 11.46 7.20
C ASN A 70 10.43 11.62 5.76
N ASN A 71 9.94 10.78 4.84
CA ASN A 71 10.33 10.76 3.43
C ASN A 71 11.83 10.50 3.20
N ARG A 72 12.51 9.87 4.16
CA ARG A 72 13.92 9.52 4.08
C ARG A 72 14.13 8.03 4.31
N VAL A 73 15.11 7.50 3.59
CA VAL A 73 15.60 6.13 3.72
C VAL A 73 17.10 6.18 3.92
N ALA A 74 17.63 5.25 4.72
CA ALA A 74 19.06 5.10 4.94
C ALA A 74 19.53 3.74 4.46
N VAL A 75 20.49 3.71 3.53
CA VAL A 75 21.15 2.48 3.03
C VAL A 75 22.65 2.74 3.02
N ASP A 76 23.47 1.79 3.50
CA ASP A 76 24.94 1.92 3.51
C ASP A 76 25.46 3.26 4.09
N ASN A 77 24.86 3.74 5.19
CA ASN A 77 25.11 5.06 5.81
C ASN A 77 24.81 6.29 4.92
N GLN A 78 24.17 6.11 3.78
CA GLN A 78 23.70 7.18 2.91
C GLN A 78 22.22 7.45 3.16
N SER A 79 21.89 8.68 3.54
CA SER A 79 20.49 9.12 3.68
C SER A 79 19.99 9.73 2.38
N MET A 80 18.86 9.23 1.90
CA MET A 80 18.26 9.59 0.62
C MET A 80 16.82 10.05 0.84
N VAL A 81 16.41 11.10 0.12
CA VAL A 81 15.04 11.61 0.16
C VAL A 81 14.22 10.96 -0.94
N LEU A 82 13.04 10.43 -0.59
CA LEU A 82 12.01 9.92 -1.49
C LEU A 82 10.82 10.85 -1.47
N SER A 83 10.53 11.51 -2.59
CA SER A 83 9.48 12.51 -2.68
C SER A 83 8.91 12.55 -4.09
N GLU A 84 7.65 12.18 -4.24
CA GLU A 84 6.95 12.22 -5.54
C GLU A 84 6.95 13.63 -6.16
N LEU A 85 6.92 14.68 -5.33
CA LEU A 85 6.95 16.08 -5.79
C LEU A 85 8.28 16.52 -6.42
N HIS A 86 9.38 15.83 -6.11
CA HIS A 86 10.74 16.27 -6.47
C HIS A 86 11.54 15.19 -7.20
N ASP A 87 10.95 14.02 -7.39
CA ASP A 87 11.56 12.86 -8.04
C ASP A 87 10.54 12.24 -9.01
N GLU A 88 10.62 12.64 -10.27
CA GLU A 88 9.68 12.21 -11.32
C GLU A 88 9.75 10.69 -11.56
N PHE A 89 10.93 10.10 -11.41
CA PHE A 89 11.09 8.66 -11.53
C PHE A 89 10.35 7.96 -10.39
N TYR A 90 10.54 8.41 -9.15
CA TYR A 90 9.81 7.86 -8.00
C TYR A 90 8.29 8.01 -8.16
N ALA A 91 7.79 9.20 -8.53
CA ALA A 91 6.36 9.45 -8.71
C ALA A 91 5.70 8.52 -9.74
N LYS A 92 6.41 8.21 -10.84
CA LYS A 92 5.91 7.29 -11.87
C LYS A 92 5.91 5.83 -11.45
N ASN A 93 6.72 5.47 -10.45
CA ASN A 93 7.00 4.08 -10.10
C ASN A 93 6.57 3.70 -8.68
N VAL A 94 5.98 4.61 -7.90
CA VAL A 94 5.60 4.42 -6.49
C VAL A 94 4.78 3.14 -6.27
N SER A 95 3.87 2.85 -7.21
CA SER A 95 2.98 1.68 -7.20
C SER A 95 3.38 0.58 -8.19
N SER A 96 4.52 0.71 -8.90
CA SER A 96 5.01 -0.33 -9.79
C SER A 96 5.40 -1.57 -8.99
N ASN A 97 5.15 -2.75 -9.55
CA ASN A 97 5.55 -3.99 -8.87
C ASN A 97 7.07 -4.21 -8.92
N PHE A 98 7.58 -5.10 -8.06
CA PHE A 98 9.02 -5.38 -7.95
C PHE A 98 9.71 -5.77 -9.27
N GLY A 99 9.02 -6.48 -10.16
CA GLY A 99 9.55 -6.82 -11.49
C GLY A 99 9.58 -5.62 -12.43
N GLU A 100 8.50 -4.84 -12.45
CA GLU A 100 8.38 -3.62 -13.26
C GLU A 100 9.43 -2.57 -12.89
N ILE A 101 9.66 -2.32 -11.59
CA ILE A 101 10.66 -1.34 -11.16
C ILE A 101 12.07 -1.73 -11.63
N GLY A 102 12.42 -3.02 -11.62
CA GLY A 102 13.69 -3.49 -12.16
C GLY A 102 13.85 -3.19 -13.65
N GLN A 103 12.78 -3.37 -14.45
CA GLN A 103 12.77 -3.00 -15.87
C GLN A 103 12.87 -1.48 -16.07
N ASN A 104 12.14 -0.70 -15.27
CA ASN A 104 12.12 0.76 -15.37
C ASN A 104 13.46 1.39 -14.97
N ILE A 105 14.17 0.84 -13.98
CA ILE A 105 15.55 1.24 -13.64
C ILE A 105 16.51 0.94 -14.80
N LYS A 106 16.36 -0.22 -15.46
CA LYS A 106 17.18 -0.56 -16.63
C LYS A 106 16.97 0.43 -17.78
N LEU A 107 15.71 0.83 -18.03
CA LEU A 107 15.40 1.86 -19.03
C LEU A 107 16.02 3.22 -18.66
N LEU A 108 15.87 3.65 -17.40
CA LEU A 108 16.49 4.88 -16.90
C LEU A 108 18.02 4.86 -17.07
N MET A 109 18.66 3.71 -16.81
CA MET A 109 20.10 3.54 -16.99
C MET A 109 20.52 3.64 -18.46
N ASN A 110 19.77 3.00 -19.37
CA ASN A 110 20.04 3.07 -20.80
C ASN A 110 19.93 4.50 -21.34
N GLU A 111 18.93 5.27 -20.88
CA GLU A 111 18.83 6.70 -21.21
C GLU A 111 20.01 7.50 -20.69
N PHE A 112 20.49 7.19 -19.48
CA PHE A 112 21.66 7.85 -18.89
C PHE A 112 22.93 7.54 -19.68
N GLN A 113 23.15 6.28 -20.08
CA GLN A 113 24.25 5.86 -20.94
C GLN A 113 24.26 6.60 -22.29
N GLN A 114 23.10 6.67 -22.96
CA GLN A 114 22.95 7.40 -24.23
C GLN A 114 23.25 8.89 -24.07
N LYS A 115 22.71 9.54 -23.04
CA LYS A 115 22.97 10.97 -22.77
C LYS A 115 24.42 11.24 -22.42
N SER A 116 25.09 10.28 -21.77
CA SER A 116 26.48 10.41 -21.35
C SER A 116 27.48 9.97 -22.43
N GLN A 117 27.01 9.45 -23.57
CA GLN A 117 27.83 8.85 -24.63
C GLN A 117 28.75 7.73 -24.10
N ILE A 118 28.26 6.96 -23.12
CA ILE A 118 28.96 5.82 -22.53
C ILE A 118 28.20 4.56 -22.91
N HIS A 119 28.89 3.58 -23.48
CA HIS A 119 28.29 2.29 -23.85
C HIS A 119 28.99 1.16 -23.09
N LYS A 120 28.35 0.69 -22.02
CA LYS A 120 28.75 -0.53 -21.30
C LYS A 120 27.58 -1.51 -21.26
N ASN A 121 27.84 -2.80 -21.37
CA ASN A 121 26.83 -3.81 -21.16
C ASN A 121 26.54 -3.93 -19.65
N LEU A 122 25.30 -3.70 -19.24
CA LEU A 122 24.85 -3.78 -17.84
C LEU A 122 23.74 -4.82 -17.73
N GLU A 123 24.05 -5.97 -17.14
CA GLU A 123 23.12 -7.10 -17.05
C GLU A 123 22.50 -7.23 -15.66
N SER A 124 23.21 -6.82 -14.61
CA SER A 124 22.78 -6.94 -13.23
C SER A 124 22.65 -5.58 -12.50
N ILE A 125 21.90 -5.56 -11.40
CA ILE A 125 21.83 -4.38 -10.50
C ILE A 125 23.20 -4.07 -9.89
N ALA A 126 24.04 -5.09 -9.67
CA ALA A 126 25.41 -4.90 -9.20
C ALA A 126 26.26 -4.14 -10.24
N ASP A 127 26.13 -4.47 -11.53
CA ASP A 127 26.81 -3.75 -12.61
C ASP A 127 26.35 -2.29 -12.67
N MET A 128 25.04 -2.07 -12.51
CA MET A 128 24.46 -0.72 -12.47
C MET A 128 25.00 0.10 -11.30
N LYS A 129 25.15 -0.50 -10.11
CA LYS A 129 25.72 0.19 -8.93
C LYS A 129 27.17 0.61 -9.20
N ASN A 130 28.00 -0.34 -9.64
CA ASN A 130 29.41 -0.09 -9.97
C ASN A 130 29.56 0.98 -11.05
N PHE A 131 28.70 0.95 -12.07
CA PHE A 131 28.69 1.94 -13.14
C PHE A 131 28.47 3.36 -12.61
N VAL A 132 27.51 3.55 -11.71
CA VAL A 132 27.19 4.87 -11.17
C VAL A 132 28.32 5.41 -10.29
N GLU A 133 28.97 4.53 -9.52
CA GLU A 133 30.11 4.87 -8.66
C GLU A 133 31.36 5.28 -9.48
N GLU A 134 31.54 4.69 -10.67
CA GLU A 134 32.65 5.01 -11.58
C GLU A 134 32.52 6.39 -12.25
N TYR A 135 31.30 6.92 -12.41
CA TYR A 135 31.04 8.17 -13.14
C TYR A 135 30.24 9.23 -12.32
N PRO A 136 30.79 9.73 -11.19
CA PRO A 136 30.11 10.67 -10.30
C PRO A 136 29.92 12.09 -10.87
N GLN A 137 30.59 12.43 -11.97
CA GLN A 137 30.57 13.76 -12.58
C GLN A 137 29.19 14.22 -13.09
N PHE A 138 28.24 13.29 -13.30
CA PHE A 138 26.90 13.61 -13.80
C PHE A 138 25.87 13.84 -12.68
N LYS A 139 26.20 14.69 -11.70
CA LYS A 139 25.54 14.81 -10.37
C LYS A 139 23.99 14.73 -10.32
N LYS A 140 23.25 15.32 -11.26
CA LYS A 140 21.76 15.37 -11.16
C LYS A 140 21.09 14.07 -11.64
N ILE A 141 21.41 13.60 -12.85
CA ILE A 141 20.87 12.34 -13.38
C ILE A 141 21.52 11.15 -12.67
N SER A 142 22.83 11.23 -12.39
CA SER A 142 23.55 10.27 -11.55
C SER A 142 22.90 10.15 -10.16
N GLY A 143 22.41 11.24 -9.56
CA GLY A 143 21.76 11.19 -8.25
C GLY A 143 20.47 10.36 -8.21
N THR A 144 19.56 10.53 -9.18
CA THR A 144 18.33 9.73 -9.28
C THR A 144 18.65 8.28 -9.62
N VAL A 145 19.53 8.03 -10.60
CA VAL A 145 19.93 6.67 -10.99
C VAL A 145 20.60 5.96 -9.82
N SER A 146 21.56 6.60 -9.16
CA SER A 146 22.25 6.10 -7.95
C SER A 146 21.24 5.72 -6.89
N LYS A 147 20.32 6.64 -6.57
CA LYS A 147 19.29 6.42 -5.55
C LYS A 147 18.49 5.14 -5.81
N HIS A 148 17.88 5.02 -6.99
CA HIS A 148 16.96 3.92 -7.25
C HIS A 148 17.68 2.59 -7.48
N VAL A 149 18.88 2.60 -8.05
CA VAL A 149 19.75 1.42 -8.15
C VAL A 149 20.19 0.93 -6.77
N THR A 150 20.59 1.83 -5.86
CA THR A 150 20.97 1.47 -4.48
C THR A 150 19.78 0.87 -3.73
N LEU A 151 18.60 1.49 -3.80
CA LEU A 151 17.39 0.94 -3.17
C LEU A 151 17.02 -0.43 -3.75
N MET A 152 17.03 -0.58 -5.07
CA MET A 152 16.72 -1.85 -5.71
C MET A 152 17.72 -2.94 -5.33
N GLY A 153 19.02 -2.60 -5.25
CA GLY A 153 20.06 -3.53 -4.81
C GLY A 153 19.82 -4.03 -3.38
N GLU A 154 19.48 -3.12 -2.45
CA GLU A 154 19.19 -3.52 -1.07
C GLU A 154 17.89 -4.33 -0.96
N LEU A 155 16.84 -3.96 -1.70
CA LEU A 155 15.61 -4.76 -1.78
C LEU A 155 15.89 -6.17 -2.31
N SER A 156 16.60 -6.31 -3.43
CA SER A 156 16.96 -7.62 -4.01
C SER A 156 17.76 -8.48 -3.03
N LYS A 157 18.71 -7.87 -2.29
CA LYS A 157 19.50 -8.55 -1.27
C LYS A 157 18.64 -9.03 -0.10
N ILE A 158 17.73 -8.20 0.42
CA ILE A 158 16.83 -8.60 1.52
C ILE A 158 15.89 -9.71 1.06
N VAL A 159 15.24 -9.54 -0.10
CA VAL A 159 14.32 -10.54 -0.68
C VAL A 159 15.00 -11.91 -0.83
N ALA A 160 16.25 -11.92 -1.33
CA ALA A 160 17.02 -13.15 -1.48
C ALA A 160 17.44 -13.76 -0.14
N ASN A 161 17.99 -12.95 0.79
CA ASN A 161 18.49 -13.44 2.07
C ASN A 161 17.40 -13.98 3.00
N GLN A 162 16.17 -13.47 2.86
CA GLN A 162 15.03 -13.85 3.69
C GLN A 162 14.05 -14.79 2.97
N ASN A 163 14.36 -15.22 1.74
CA ASN A 163 13.49 -16.05 0.91
C ASN A 163 12.05 -15.50 0.79
N LEU A 164 11.89 -14.18 0.66
CA LEU A 164 10.57 -13.53 0.74
C LEU A 164 9.63 -13.95 -0.39
N LEU A 165 10.16 -14.34 -1.55
CA LEU A 165 9.36 -14.88 -2.66
C LEU A 165 8.70 -16.20 -2.27
N GLU A 166 9.46 -17.12 -1.68
CA GLU A 166 8.96 -18.42 -1.21
C GLU A 166 7.96 -18.24 -0.06
N ILE A 167 8.23 -17.34 0.89
CA ILE A 167 7.29 -17.03 1.99
C ILE A 167 5.99 -16.39 1.48
N SER A 168 6.07 -15.60 0.41
CA SER A 168 4.89 -14.95 -0.18
C SER A 168 4.07 -15.91 -1.06
N GLU A 169 4.72 -16.90 -1.67
CA GLU A 169 4.06 -18.00 -2.39
C GLU A 169 3.40 -18.98 -1.42
N HIS A 170 4.09 -19.27 -0.33
CA HIS A 170 3.65 -20.09 0.78
C HIS A 170 3.33 -19.20 1.96
N THR A 171 2.32 -18.32 1.83
CA THR A 171 1.71 -17.70 3.02
C THR A 171 1.26 -18.83 3.92
N ASP A 172 2.13 -19.18 4.86
CA ASP A 172 2.00 -20.30 5.75
C ASP A 172 0.85 -19.92 6.68
N ALA A 173 -0.35 -20.27 6.22
CA ALA A 173 -1.60 -19.74 6.73
C ALA A 173 -1.63 -19.86 8.24
N ALA A 174 -0.98 -20.86 8.83
CA ALA A 174 -0.85 -21.06 10.26
C ALA A 174 -0.29 -19.86 11.07
N ASN A 175 0.77 -19.18 10.63
CA ASN A 175 1.37 -18.10 11.42
C ASN A 175 0.58 -16.79 11.30
N VAL A 176 0.15 -16.47 10.08
CA VAL A 176 -0.79 -15.38 9.82
C VAL A 176 -2.11 -15.64 10.54
N VAL A 177 -2.68 -16.84 10.46
CA VAL A 177 -3.89 -17.26 11.19
C VAL A 177 -3.70 -17.19 12.70
N ARG A 178 -2.56 -17.58 13.27
CA ARG A 178 -2.31 -17.42 14.72
C ARG A 178 -2.22 -15.95 15.14
N ALA A 179 -1.53 -15.11 14.36
CA ALA A 179 -1.48 -13.67 14.61
C ALA A 179 -2.87 -13.03 14.48
N LEU A 180 -3.63 -13.41 13.47
CA LEU A 180 -5.02 -13.01 13.23
C LEU A 180 -5.97 -13.49 14.34
N LEU A 181 -5.86 -14.75 14.80
CA LEU A 181 -6.68 -15.28 15.89
C LEU A 181 -6.35 -14.61 17.23
N ARG A 182 -5.09 -14.21 17.44
CA ARG A 182 -4.68 -13.49 18.65
C ARG A 182 -5.13 -12.03 18.64
N TYR A 183 -5.06 -11.36 17.50
CA TYR A 183 -5.43 -9.95 17.35
C TYR A 183 -6.94 -9.74 17.12
N ALA A 184 -7.55 -10.62 16.32
CA ALA A 184 -8.92 -10.54 15.81
C ALA A 184 -9.68 -11.88 15.96
N GLY A 185 -9.38 -12.72 16.95
CA GLY A 185 -10.12 -13.98 17.19
C GLY A 185 -11.61 -13.79 17.51
N SER A 186 -12.37 -14.88 17.52
CA SER A 186 -13.82 -14.87 17.84
C SER A 186 -14.15 -14.26 19.21
N ALA A 187 -13.19 -14.25 20.14
CA ALA A 187 -13.32 -13.56 21.43
C ALA A 187 -13.32 -12.01 21.31
N ARG A 188 -12.82 -11.45 20.20
CA ARG A 188 -12.78 -10.00 19.94
C ARG A 188 -13.70 -9.57 18.78
N ARG A 189 -14.05 -10.46 17.85
CA ARG A 189 -14.98 -10.18 16.75
C ARG A 189 -16.43 -10.46 17.14
N LYS A 190 -17.28 -9.41 17.15
CA LYS A 190 -18.74 -9.52 17.26
C LYS A 190 -19.45 -9.71 15.91
N SER A 191 -18.71 -9.82 14.81
CA SER A 191 -19.23 -10.12 13.47
C SER A 191 -18.61 -11.38 12.90
N ASP A 192 -19.44 -12.20 12.25
CA ASP A 192 -19.01 -13.39 11.54
C ASP A 192 -18.32 -12.99 10.23
N LEU A 193 -17.03 -13.31 10.11
CA LEU A 193 -16.23 -13.01 8.93
C LEU A 193 -16.64 -13.88 7.72
N PHE A 194 -17.35 -14.98 8.00
CA PHE A 194 -17.91 -15.90 7.02
C PHE A 194 -19.41 -15.98 7.23
N GLY A 195 -20.12 -14.87 7.00
CA GLY A 195 -21.58 -14.87 7.03
C GLY A 195 -22.16 -16.08 6.28
N GLU A 196 -23.33 -16.54 6.71
CA GLU A 196 -24.06 -17.75 6.25
C GLU A 196 -24.47 -17.72 4.75
N GLY A 197 -23.53 -17.41 3.86
CA GLY A 197 -23.66 -17.48 2.41
C GLY A 197 -23.00 -18.78 1.94
N SER A 198 -23.78 -19.60 1.24
CA SER A 198 -23.38 -20.91 0.71
C SER A 198 -21.94 -20.92 0.19
N THR A 199 -21.18 -21.94 0.58
CA THR A 199 -19.82 -22.30 0.14
C THR A 199 -19.57 -22.15 -1.36
N MET A 200 -20.62 -22.18 -2.19
CA MET A 200 -20.61 -21.97 -3.63
C MET A 200 -20.19 -20.55 -4.08
N GLU A 201 -20.52 -19.49 -3.32
CA GLU A 201 -20.19 -18.10 -3.68
C GLU A 201 -18.73 -17.73 -3.34
N MET A 202 -18.16 -18.42 -2.34
CA MET A 202 -16.73 -18.37 -2.00
C MET A 202 -15.89 -18.91 -3.17
N THR A 203 -16.29 -20.06 -3.72
CA THR A 203 -15.59 -20.73 -4.84
C THR A 203 -15.61 -19.92 -6.13
N LYS A 204 -16.66 -19.12 -6.38
CA LYS A 204 -16.74 -18.26 -7.58
C LYS A 204 -15.78 -17.07 -7.54
N ARG A 205 -15.43 -16.54 -6.36
CA ARG A 205 -14.45 -15.46 -6.21
C ARG A 205 -13.03 -15.95 -6.48
N PHE A 206 -12.73 -17.19 -6.09
CA PHE A 206 -11.43 -17.84 -6.34
C PHE A 206 -11.14 -18.12 -7.83
N ILE A 207 -12.16 -18.27 -8.68
CA ILE A 207 -11.99 -18.72 -10.07
C ILE A 207 -11.84 -17.56 -11.08
N LYS A 208 -12.02 -16.30 -10.66
CA LYS A 208 -12.05 -15.15 -11.60
C LYS A 208 -10.70 -14.47 -11.87
N GLY A 209 -9.60 -14.94 -11.30
CA GLY A 209 -8.25 -14.38 -11.45
C GLY A 209 -7.46 -14.83 -12.70
N LEU A 210 -8.10 -15.41 -13.71
CA LEU A 210 -7.40 -15.88 -14.91
C LEU A 210 -7.73 -15.00 -16.12
N LYS A 211 -6.99 -13.89 -16.27
CA LYS A 211 -6.52 -13.36 -17.57
C LYS A 211 -5.59 -12.13 -17.38
N GLY A 212 -4.31 -12.32 -17.68
CA GLY A 212 -3.38 -11.22 -18.00
C GLY A 212 -2.19 -11.09 -17.04
N VAL A 213 -1.37 -12.14 -16.90
CA VAL A 213 -0.10 -12.21 -16.13
C VAL A 213 -0.07 -11.25 -14.93
N GLU A 214 -1.06 -11.40 -14.03
CA GLU A 214 -1.02 -10.75 -12.73
C GLU A 214 0.09 -11.41 -11.93
N ASN A 215 0.97 -10.60 -11.36
CA ASN A 215 2.04 -11.06 -10.49
C ASN A 215 1.44 -11.98 -9.40
N ILE A 216 1.87 -13.24 -9.35
CA ILE A 216 1.32 -14.24 -8.42
C ILE A 216 1.46 -13.83 -6.94
N TYR A 217 2.35 -12.87 -6.66
CA TYR A 217 2.62 -12.33 -5.33
C TYR A 217 1.71 -11.15 -4.92
N THR A 218 0.82 -10.68 -5.80
CA THR A 218 -0.10 -9.54 -5.53
C THR A 218 -1.57 -9.90 -5.67
N GLN A 219 -1.96 -11.15 -5.38
CA GLN A 219 -3.35 -11.60 -5.54
C GLN A 219 -4.30 -11.04 -4.46
N HIS A 220 -3.77 -10.68 -3.29
CA HIS A 220 -4.59 -10.12 -2.21
C HIS A 220 -4.92 -8.66 -2.50
N GLU A 221 -6.22 -8.34 -2.47
CA GLU A 221 -6.69 -6.96 -2.50
C GLU A 221 -7.10 -6.51 -1.09
N PRO A 222 -6.56 -5.38 -0.59
CA PRO A 222 -6.99 -4.81 0.67
C PRO A 222 -8.50 -4.58 0.72
N TYR A 223 -9.16 -4.97 1.82
CA TYR A 223 -10.61 -4.85 1.94
C TYR A 223 -11.10 -3.39 1.82
N ILE A 224 -10.25 -2.45 2.23
CA ILE A 224 -10.50 -1.01 2.08
C ILE A 224 -10.77 -0.59 0.64
N LYS A 225 -10.18 -1.27 -0.36
CA LYS A 225 -10.47 -1.02 -1.78
C LYS A 225 -11.95 -1.27 -2.10
N THR A 226 -12.49 -2.39 -1.62
CA THR A 226 -13.92 -2.72 -1.78
C THR A 226 -14.82 -1.70 -1.08
N ILE A 227 -14.43 -1.26 0.12
CA ILE A 227 -15.15 -0.22 0.85
C ILE A 227 -15.17 1.08 0.04
N MET A 228 -14.01 1.55 -0.44
CA MET A 228 -13.89 2.77 -1.24
C MET A 228 -14.70 2.70 -2.53
N GLU A 229 -14.66 1.58 -3.26
CA GLU A 229 -15.48 1.40 -4.45
C GLU A 229 -16.98 1.50 -4.15
N ASN A 230 -17.42 0.92 -3.04
CA ASN A 230 -18.82 0.97 -2.63
C ASN A 230 -19.23 2.38 -2.17
N VAL A 231 -18.34 3.14 -1.51
CA VAL A 231 -18.57 4.55 -1.18
C VAL A 231 -18.76 5.36 -2.46
N THR A 232 -17.84 5.27 -3.40
CA THR A 232 -17.88 6.03 -4.67
C THR A 232 -19.11 5.69 -5.51
N ARG A 233 -19.59 4.44 -5.45
CA ARG A 233 -20.81 3.98 -6.15
C ARG A 233 -22.10 4.26 -5.37
N GLY A 234 -22.05 4.79 -4.15
CA GLY A 234 -23.21 4.97 -3.29
C GLY A 234 -23.86 3.66 -2.83
N LYS A 235 -23.11 2.55 -2.83
CA LYS A 235 -23.58 1.18 -2.51
C LYS A 235 -23.08 0.66 -1.16
N LEU A 236 -22.42 1.51 -0.36
CA LEU A 236 -21.93 1.09 0.95
C LEU A 236 -23.12 0.82 1.90
N SER A 237 -23.17 -0.39 2.46
CA SER A 237 -24.25 -0.86 3.35
C SER A 237 -24.46 0.06 4.55
N GLU A 238 -25.69 0.55 4.77
CA GLU A 238 -26.07 1.32 5.97
C GLU A 238 -26.21 0.42 7.21
N GLN A 239 -26.42 -0.88 7.02
CA GLN A 239 -26.43 -1.83 8.12
C GLN A 239 -25.03 -2.03 8.69
N GLN A 240 -24.01 -2.12 7.84
CA GLN A 240 -22.62 -2.30 8.28
C GLN A 240 -21.94 -0.97 8.60
N TYR A 241 -22.25 0.08 7.84
CA TYR A 241 -21.66 1.40 7.97
C TYR A 241 -22.75 2.48 8.09
N PRO A 242 -23.49 2.55 9.21
CA PRO A 242 -24.54 3.53 9.41
C PRO A 242 -24.01 4.97 9.44
N TYR A 243 -24.91 5.92 9.23
CA TYR A 243 -24.67 7.33 9.53
C TYR A 243 -24.76 7.58 11.04
N VAL A 244 -24.02 8.58 11.52
CA VAL A 244 -24.14 9.05 12.91
C VAL A 244 -25.51 9.68 13.14
N ALA A 245 -26.07 9.50 14.34
CA ALA A 245 -27.39 10.02 14.67
C ALA A 245 -27.43 11.55 14.63
N GLY A 246 -28.51 12.09 14.05
CA GLY A 246 -28.75 13.53 13.93
C GLY A 246 -28.00 14.22 12.80
N ASP A 247 -27.22 13.53 11.97
CA ASP A 247 -26.51 14.11 10.82
C ASP A 247 -27.48 14.99 10.00
N VAL A 248 -27.15 16.29 9.86
CA VAL A 248 -28.08 17.40 9.58
C VAL A 248 -28.56 17.45 8.11
N THR A 249 -28.35 16.36 7.37
CA THR A 249 -28.50 16.33 5.90
C THR A 249 -29.60 15.38 5.40
N LYS A 250 -30.58 15.02 6.23
CA LYS A 250 -31.85 14.46 5.75
C LYS A 250 -32.94 15.52 5.71
#